data_AF-A0A174BC16-F1
#
_entry.id   AF-A0A174BC16-F1
#
_cell.length_a   1.000
_cell.length_b   1.000
_cell.length_c   1.000
_cell.angle_alpha   90.00
_cell.angle_beta   90.00
_cell.angle_gamma   90.00
#
_symmetry.space_group_name_H-M   'P 1'
#
loop_
_entity.id
_entity.type
_entity.pdbx_description
1 polymer ?
#
loop_
_entity_poly.entity_id
_entity_poly.type
_entity_poly.pdbx_seq_one_letter_code
_entity_poly.pdbx_strand_id
1 'polypeptide(L)'
;MLDENRVLCAEMLLSKFFVGKKSTTAKEAMLYVKGMMQGEGVRKSEIREARKRLSIGTEKVTEGYVWSWENPIDPEIMWKIKSEEFMT
;
A
#
# COMPACT_ATOMS: atom_id res chain seq x y z
N MET A 1 -19.56 4.50 -0.75
CA MET A 1 -18.69 4.78 -1.91
C MET A 1 -17.25 4.79 -1.44
N LEU A 2 -16.31 4.24 -2.23
CA LEU A 2 -14.88 4.37 -1.96
C LEU A 2 -14.43 5.79 -2.33
N ASP A 3 -13.49 6.33 -1.57
CA ASP A 3 -12.87 7.62 -1.85
C ASP A 3 -11.59 7.37 -2.66
N GLU A 4 -11.62 7.73 -3.95
CA GLU A 4 -10.52 7.46 -4.87
C GLU A 4 -9.24 8.19 -4.50
N ASN A 5 -9.31 9.39 -3.94
CA ASN A 5 -8.12 10.13 -3.49
C ASN A 5 -7.47 9.45 -2.29
N ARG A 6 -8.27 8.89 -1.38
CA ARG A 6 -7.74 8.09 -0.26
C ARG A 6 -7.13 6.77 -0.72
N VAL A 7 -7.71 6.15 -1.75
CA VAL A 7 -7.13 4.96 -2.38
C VAL A 7 -5.78 5.32 -3.01
N LEU A 8 -5.70 6.39 -3.80
CA LEU A 8 -4.45 6.86 -4.42
C LEU A 8 -3.38 7.20 -3.36
N CYS A 9 -3.74 7.89 -2.28
CA CYS A 9 -2.85 8.11 -1.13
C CYS A 9 -2.32 6.80 -0.55
N ALA A 10 -3.19 5.80 -0.36
CA ALA A 10 -2.78 4.50 0.15
C ALA A 10 -1.89 3.76 -0.87
N GLU A 11 -2.13 3.89 -2.17
CA GLU A 11 -1.25 3.33 -3.21
C GLU A 11 0.14 3.94 -3.13
N MET A 12 0.22 5.26 -3.03
CA MET A 12 1.45 5.99 -2.83
C MET A 12 2.19 5.46 -1.59
N LEU A 13 1.57 5.48 -0.41
CA LEU A 13 2.21 5.02 0.83
C LEU A 13 2.61 3.53 0.83
N LEU A 14 1.79 2.66 0.23
CA LEU A 14 2.14 1.24 0.07
C LEU A 14 3.36 1.10 -0.83
N SER A 15 3.40 1.78 -1.98
CA SER A 15 4.55 1.75 -2.89
C SER A 15 5.83 2.18 -2.17
N LYS A 16 5.78 3.24 -1.36
CA LYS A 16 6.93 3.67 -0.54
C LYS A 16 7.36 2.63 0.46
N PHE A 17 6.39 2.00 1.13
CA PHE A 17 6.66 1.03 2.18
C PHE A 17 7.45 -0.18 1.68
N PHE A 18 7.20 -0.59 0.42
CA PHE A 18 7.91 -1.69 -0.22
C PHE A 18 9.26 -1.29 -0.84
N VAL A 19 9.64 0.01 -0.84
CA VAL A 19 11.01 0.42 -1.20
C VAL A 19 12.00 -0.17 -0.20
N GLY A 20 12.83 -1.11 -0.66
CA GLY A 20 13.80 -1.82 0.17
C GLY A 20 13.26 -3.02 0.95
N LYS A 21 11.97 -3.36 0.83
CA LYS A 21 11.35 -4.53 1.48
C LYS A 21 10.70 -5.45 0.44
N LYS A 22 11.14 -6.71 0.37
CA LYS A 22 10.56 -7.72 -0.55
C LYS A 22 9.30 -8.38 -0.01
N SER A 23 9.29 -8.73 1.27
CA SER A 23 8.17 -9.37 1.97
C SER A 23 8.08 -8.86 3.42
N THR A 24 6.87 -8.63 3.91
CA THR A 24 6.62 -8.04 5.24
C THR A 24 5.26 -8.50 5.75
N THR A 25 5.02 -8.42 7.06
CA THR A 25 3.72 -8.83 7.58
C THR A 25 2.62 -7.86 7.14
N ALA A 26 1.44 -8.39 6.82
CA ALA A 26 0.27 -7.58 6.49
C ALA A 26 -0.07 -6.58 7.62
N LYS A 27 0.19 -6.97 8.87
CA LYS A 27 -0.04 -6.15 10.05
C LYS A 27 0.87 -4.92 10.07
N GLU A 28 2.16 -5.10 9.82
CA GLU A 28 3.14 -3.98 9.75
C GLU A 28 2.79 -3.01 8.63
N ALA A 29 2.50 -3.52 7.42
CA ALA A 29 2.13 -2.69 6.28
C ALA A 29 0.87 -1.86 6.58
N MET A 30 -0.17 -2.48 7.13
CA MET A 30 -1.38 -1.77 7.52
C MET A 30 -1.13 -0.72 8.61
N LEU A 31 -0.31 -1.04 9.61
CA LEU A 31 0.01 -0.11 10.69
C LEU A 31 0.80 1.09 10.17
N TYR A 32 1.75 0.86 9.25
CA TYR A 32 2.50 1.92 8.60
C TYR A 32 1.58 2.89 7.85
N VAL A 33 0.75 2.40 6.93
CA VAL A 33 -0.16 3.25 6.15
C VAL A 33 -1.11 4.01 7.06
N LYS A 34 -1.69 3.33 8.06
CA LYS A 34 -2.60 3.98 9.01
C LYS A 34 -1.93 5.01 9.89
N GLY A 35 -0.68 4.78 10.30
CA GLY A 35 0.10 5.73 11.09
C GLY A 35 0.43 6.98 10.28
N MET A 36 0.83 6.81 9.03
CA MET A 36 1.10 7.94 8.12
C MET A 36 -0.16 8.73 7.76
N MET A 37 -1.34 8.10 7.80
CA MET A 37 -2.64 8.73 7.50
C MET A 37 -3.49 8.97 8.74
N GLN A 38 -2.88 9.06 9.92
CA GLN A 38 -3.61 9.24 11.16
C GLN A 38 -4.38 10.56 11.14
N GLY A 39 -5.70 10.50 11.36
CA GLY A 39 -6.58 11.67 11.34
C GLY A 39 -7.25 11.95 9.98
N GLU A 40 -6.79 11.33 8.89
CA GLU A 40 -7.26 11.58 7.52
C GLU A 40 -8.53 10.77 7.13
N GLY A 41 -9.04 9.97 8.07
CA GLY A 41 -10.26 9.18 7.89
C GLY A 41 -10.11 7.95 6.98
N VAL A 42 -8.88 7.51 6.69
CA VAL A 42 -8.64 6.35 5.81
C VAL A 42 -9.11 5.03 6.41
N ARG A 43 -9.90 4.33 5.62
CA ARG A 43 -10.58 3.08 5.95
C ARG A 43 -9.75 1.89 5.50
N LYS A 44 -9.92 0.78 6.22
CA LYS A 44 -9.32 -0.53 5.84
C LYS A 44 -9.73 -1.00 4.44
N SER A 45 -10.87 -0.56 3.92
CA SER A 45 -11.34 -0.90 2.58
C SER A 45 -10.52 -0.19 1.50
N GLU A 46 -10.11 1.06 1.74
CA GLU A 46 -9.32 1.86 0.78
C GLU A 46 -7.90 1.30 0.67
N ILE A 47 -7.27 0.96 1.80
CA ILE A 47 -5.97 0.29 1.82
C ILE A 47 -6.03 -1.08 1.11
N ARG A 48 -7.12 -1.83 1.31
CA ARG A 48 -7.32 -3.11 0.63
C ARG A 48 -7.49 -2.95 -0.88
N GLU A 49 -8.13 -1.88 -1.32
CA GLU A 49 -8.31 -1.59 -2.74
C GLU A 49 -7.01 -1.14 -3.38
N ALA A 50 -6.27 -0.22 -2.75
CA ALA A 50 -4.94 0.21 -3.17
C ALA A 50 -3.99 -0.99 -3.35
N ARG A 51 -3.98 -1.90 -2.38
CA ARG A 51 -3.21 -3.14 -2.44
C ARG A 51 -3.52 -3.98 -3.69
N LYS A 52 -4.80 -4.10 -4.05
CA LYS A 52 -5.22 -4.86 -5.24
C LYS A 52 -4.76 -4.18 -6.52
N ARG A 53 -4.96 -2.87 -6.63
CA ARG A 53 -4.56 -2.07 -7.81
C ARG A 53 -3.07 -2.14 -8.06
N LEU A 54 -2.28 -2.18 -6.98
CA LEU A 54 -0.83 -2.34 -7.03
C LEU A 54 -0.36 -3.79 -7.23
N SER A 55 -1.26 -4.77 -7.30
CA SER A 55 -0.91 -6.20 -7.44
C SER A 55 0.03 -6.71 -6.34
N ILE A 56 -0.21 -6.29 -5.10
CA ILE A 56 0.53 -6.79 -3.93
C ILE A 56 -0.06 -8.15 -3.53
N GLY A 57 0.79 -9.18 -3.59
CA GLY A 57 0.49 -10.56 -3.28
C GLY A 57 0.17 -10.81 -1.80
N THR A 58 -0.31 -12.01 -1.51
CA THR A 58 -0.60 -12.45 -0.14
C THR A 58 -0.23 -13.90 0.02
N GLU A 59 0.62 -14.16 0.99
CA GLU A 59 1.00 -15.51 1.36
C GLU A 59 0.60 -15.76 2.81
N LYS A 60 -0.02 -16.91 3.05
CA LYS A 60 -0.41 -17.34 4.39
C LYS A 60 0.80 -18.03 5.03
N VAL A 61 1.19 -17.55 6.20
CA VAL A 61 2.27 -18.11 7.01
C VAL A 61 1.73 -18.58 8.37
N THR A 62 2.54 -19.30 9.14
CA THR A 62 2.14 -19.91 10.43
C THR A 62 1.49 -18.91 11.40
N GLU A 63 1.94 -17.65 11.41
CA GLU A 63 1.44 -16.61 12.31
C GLU A 63 0.61 -15.50 11.61
N GLY A 64 0.08 -15.78 10.41
CA GLY A 64 -0.85 -14.87 9.74
C GLY A 64 -0.59 -14.74 8.25
N TYR A 65 -0.40 -13.50 7.79
CA TYR A 65 -0.25 -13.20 6.37
C TYR A 65 0.92 -12.25 6.16
N VAL A 66 1.70 -12.55 5.12
CA VAL A 66 2.70 -11.63 4.59
C VAL A 66 2.21 -11.07 3.27
N TRP A 67 2.61 -9.83 3.00
CA TRP A 67 2.41 -9.17 1.72
C TRP A 67 3.74 -9.15 0.98
N SER A 68 3.69 -9.52 -0.29
CA SER A 68 4.78 -9.52 -1.26
C SER A 68 4.45 -8.53 -2.37
N TRP A 69 5.44 -7.80 -2.86
CA TRP A 69 5.24 -6.95 -4.03
C TRP A 69 5.56 -7.74 -5.30
N GLU A 70 4.52 -8.25 -5.98
CA GLU A 70 4.66 -9.06 -7.21
C GLU A 70 4.46 -8.23 -8.49
N ASN A 71 4.44 -6.90 -8.36
CA ASN A 71 4.31 -6.01 -9.50
C ASN A 71 5.60 -6.01 -10.36
N PRO A 72 5.49 -6.01 -11.70
CA PRO A 72 6.66 -5.86 -12.58
C PRO A 72 7.34 -4.49 -12.46
N ILE A 73 6.63 -3.47 -11.95
CA ILE A 73 7.17 -2.14 -11.70
C ILE A 73 7.80 -2.10 -10.32
N ASP A 74 9.05 -1.66 -10.27
CA ASP A 74 9.78 -1.46 -9.03
C ASP A 74 9.02 -0.51 -8.07
N PRO A 75 8.92 -0.84 -6.77
CA PRO A 75 8.22 0.00 -5.79
C PRO A 75 8.69 1.46 -5.75
N GLU A 76 9.96 1.73 -6.01
CA GLU A 76 10.50 3.10 -6.02
C GLU A 76 10.00 3.89 -7.24
N ILE A 77 9.90 3.23 -8.39
CA ILE A 77 9.34 3.83 -9.61
C ILE A 77 7.84 4.08 -9.41
N MET A 78 7.11 3.10 -8.89
CA MET A 78 5.68 3.25 -8.61
C MET A 78 5.42 4.37 -7.61
N TRP A 79 6.26 4.49 -6.58
CA TRP A 79 6.20 5.61 -5.63
C TRP A 79 6.28 6.96 -6.34
N LYS A 80 7.27 7.15 -7.22
CA LYS A 80 7.45 8.40 -7.97
C LYS A 80 6.19 8.73 -8.77
N ILE A 81 5.70 7.79 -9.58
CA ILE A 81 4.49 7.95 -10.40
C ILE A 81 3.28 8.35 -9.53
N LYS A 82 3.03 7.60 -8.44
CA LYS A 82 1.86 7.83 -7.59
C LYS A 82 1.94 9.12 -6.79
N SER A 83 3.16 9.53 -6.40
CA SER A 83 3.36 10.82 -5.73
C SER A 83 3.12 12.01 -6.65
N GLU A 84 3.48 11.91 -7.93
CA GLU A 84 3.18 12.94 -8.93
C GLU A 84 1.67 13.01 -9.21
N GLU A 85 1.01 11.86 -9.39
CA GLU A 85 -0.44 11.76 -9.59
C GLU A 85 -1.22 12.43 -8.44
N PHE A 86 -0.77 12.28 -7.20
CA PHE A 86 -1.43 12.86 -6.04
C PHE A 86 -1.27 14.39 -5.91
N MET A 87 -0.19 14.94 -6.46
CA MET A 87 0.09 16.39 -6.42
C MET A 87 -0.57 17.17 -7.56
N THR A 88 -1.33 16.50 -8.43
CA THR A 88 -2.01 17.08 -9.59
C THR A 88 -3.46 17.42 -9.27
#